data_AF-A0A078GYJ5-F1
#
_entry.id   AF-A0A078GYJ5-F1
#
_cell.length_a   1.000
_cell.length_b   1.000
_cell.length_c   1.000
_cell.angle_alpha   90.00
_cell.angle_beta   90.00
_cell.angle_gamma   90.00
#
_symmetry.space_group_name_H-M   'P 1'
#
loop_
_entity.id
_entity.type
_entity.pdbx_description
1 polymer ?
#
loop_
_entity_poly.entity_id
_entity_poly.type
_entity_poly.pdbx_seq_one_letter_code
_entity_poly.pdbx_strand_id
1 'polypeptide(L)'
;MDTYSRKRSAPKEPFDSEPAAKEKFNYISSRVRISVEGFSHGRPTDEIKSELINHFKSCGDLISVEVPTDPILESRAFVNYHGHLAKERALQLNGSDIGNWKALVKFAPREEDLDYQVSLRYHRSLYSDLANDKRFWYGIAVLGYDTSLPEDQVKSILTEHFSSCGVITHVFVCTPDECTNIYFSKKEDEASAMDLNGSKVGGFKITTMLLATAISNPRLAPGDEPTVGYSIPAPFLEFAREINKKRDDYMTEWRVKARRERVIKARREQAFKAS
;
A
#
# COMPACT_ATOMS: atom_id res chain seq x y z
N MET A 1 21.61 77.46 -8.67
CA MET A 1 20.49 78.13 -7.96
C MET A 1 19.20 77.49 -8.41
N ASP A 2 18.41 76.76 -7.65
CA ASP A 2 18.58 75.93 -6.46
C ASP A 2 17.34 75.04 -6.47
N THR A 3 17.49 73.73 -6.56
CA THR A 3 16.35 72.80 -6.57
C THR A 3 16.65 71.55 -5.74
N TYR A 4 16.00 71.50 -4.57
CA TYR A 4 15.43 70.32 -3.91
C TYR A 4 16.24 69.01 -3.86
N SER A 5 17.04 68.85 -2.81
CA SER A 5 17.38 67.52 -2.27
C SER A 5 16.51 67.20 -1.05
N ARG A 6 15.37 66.53 -1.29
CA ARG A 6 14.48 65.99 -0.26
C ARG A 6 15.14 64.75 0.34
N LYS A 7 15.63 64.85 1.58
CA LYS A 7 16.04 63.71 2.42
C LYS A 7 14.87 62.71 2.49
N ARG A 8 14.97 61.57 1.82
CA ARG A 8 14.13 60.39 2.12
C ARG A 8 14.83 59.61 3.22
N SER A 9 14.33 59.74 4.43
CA SER A 9 14.57 58.76 5.48
C SER A 9 14.00 57.42 5.00
N ALA A 10 14.85 56.48 4.64
CA ALA A 10 14.43 55.10 4.47
C ALA A 10 13.90 54.58 5.82
N PRO A 11 12.77 53.85 5.86
CA PRO A 11 12.42 53.08 7.03
C PRO A 11 13.54 52.06 7.24
N LYS A 12 14.18 52.08 8.41
CA LYS A 12 15.02 50.96 8.84
C LYS A 12 14.09 49.78 9.06
N GLU A 13 13.95 48.92 8.06
CA GLU A 13 13.53 47.54 8.33
C GLU A 13 14.51 46.96 9.36
N PRO A 14 14.04 46.22 10.39
CA PRO A 14 14.94 45.58 11.31
C PRO A 14 15.77 44.59 10.51
N PHE A 15 17.08 44.84 10.46
CA PHE A 15 18.06 43.93 9.94
C PHE A 15 17.99 42.66 10.80
N ASP A 16 17.24 41.65 10.34
CA ASP A 16 17.27 40.31 10.91
C ASP A 16 18.74 39.91 10.96
N SER A 17 19.29 39.81 12.17
CA SER A 17 20.71 39.59 12.37
C SER A 17 21.13 38.31 11.64
N GLU A 18 22.29 38.34 10.98
CA GLU A 18 22.86 37.17 10.28
C GLU A 18 22.77 35.83 11.07
N PRO A 19 22.91 35.80 12.42
CA PRO A 19 22.59 34.61 13.21
C PRO A 19 21.11 34.18 13.20
N ALA A 20 20.15 35.10 13.29
CA ALA A 20 18.71 34.80 13.19
C ALA A 20 18.33 34.31 11.78
N ALA A 21 18.97 34.87 10.75
CA ALA A 21 18.82 34.39 9.37
C ALA A 21 19.43 33.00 9.18
N LYS A 22 20.60 32.71 9.77
CA LYS A 22 21.22 31.37 9.77
C LYS A 22 20.41 30.35 10.57
N GLU A 23 19.84 30.74 11.70
CA GLU A 23 18.99 29.89 12.53
C GLU A 23 17.66 29.56 11.82
N LYS A 24 17.01 30.56 11.22
CA LYS A 24 15.83 30.37 10.38
C LYS A 24 16.12 29.57 9.12
N PHE A 25 17.29 29.74 8.51
CA PHE A 25 17.75 28.93 7.38
C PHE A 25 18.00 27.47 7.78
N ASN A 26 18.68 27.23 8.91
CA ASN A 26 18.89 25.88 9.45
C ASN A 26 17.56 25.22 9.86
N TYR A 27 16.61 26.00 10.38
CA TYR A 27 15.26 25.56 10.69
C TYR A 27 14.49 25.12 9.44
N ILE A 28 14.52 25.94 8.38
CA ILE A 28 13.88 25.62 7.09
C ILE A 28 14.62 24.49 6.36
N SER A 29 15.94 24.38 6.48
CA SER A 29 16.73 23.30 5.88
C SER A 29 16.56 21.96 6.63
N SER A 30 16.10 21.99 7.89
CA SER A 30 15.80 20.80 8.69
C SER A 30 14.44 20.19 8.35
N ARG A 31 14.20 19.89 7.07
CA ARG A 31 13.06 19.07 6.67
C ARG A 31 13.27 17.64 7.13
N VAL A 32 12.37 17.15 7.97
CA VAL A 32 12.40 15.80 8.50
C VAL A 32 11.18 15.05 7.99
N ARG A 33 11.39 13.85 7.45
CA ARG A 33 10.32 12.93 7.09
C ARG A 33 10.46 11.66 7.91
N ILE A 34 9.38 11.26 8.54
CA ILE A 34 9.25 9.97 9.22
C ILE A 34 8.21 9.11 8.51
N SER A 35 8.40 7.80 8.55
CA SER A 35 7.35 6.85 8.20
C SER A 35 6.73 6.30 9.48
N VAL A 36 5.40 6.17 9.49
CA VAL A 36 4.60 5.60 10.56
C VAL A 36 3.84 4.40 10.00
N GLU A 37 4.03 3.25 10.63
CA GLU A 37 3.31 2.00 10.35
C GLU A 37 2.51 1.58 11.60
N GLY A 38 1.61 0.59 11.47
CA GLY A 38 0.91 -0.03 12.60
C GLY A 38 -0.60 0.22 12.68
N PHE A 39 -1.14 1.11 11.83
CA PHE A 39 -2.59 1.30 11.72
C PHE A 39 -3.26 0.18 10.91
N SER A 40 -4.53 -0.09 11.21
CA SER A 40 -5.31 -1.10 10.49
C SER A 40 -5.70 -0.62 9.08
N HIS A 41 -5.64 -1.53 8.10
CA HIS A 41 -5.76 -1.21 6.67
C HIS A 41 -7.21 -0.87 6.24
N GLY A 42 -8.21 -1.11 7.10
CA GLY A 42 -9.62 -0.80 6.83
C GLY A 42 -10.12 0.51 7.44
N ARG A 43 -9.25 1.33 8.04
CA ARG A 43 -9.66 2.59 8.69
C ARG A 43 -9.77 3.73 7.68
N PRO A 44 -10.72 4.67 7.85
CA PRO A 44 -10.81 5.85 6.99
C PRO A 44 -9.51 6.64 6.98
N THR A 45 -9.06 7.04 5.79
CA THR A 45 -7.80 7.79 5.59
C THR A 45 -7.78 9.08 6.41
N ASP A 46 -8.92 9.77 6.53
CA ASP A 46 -9.03 11.02 7.28
C ASP A 46 -8.93 10.83 8.80
N GLU A 47 -9.41 9.70 9.33
CA GLU A 47 -9.22 9.35 10.74
C GLU A 47 -7.74 9.10 11.04
N ILE A 48 -7.09 8.25 10.23
CA ILE A 48 -5.65 7.95 10.37
C ILE A 48 -4.86 9.27 10.30
N LYS A 49 -5.19 10.12 9.32
CA LYS A 49 -4.54 11.41 9.14
C LYS A 49 -4.69 12.30 10.37
N SER A 50 -5.90 12.43 10.90
CA SER A 50 -6.19 13.26 12.07
C SER A 50 -5.49 12.75 13.33
N GLU A 51 -5.44 11.43 13.54
CA GLU A 51 -4.69 10.81 14.62
C GLU A 51 -3.20 11.08 14.53
N LEU A 52 -2.61 10.92 13.35
CA LEU A 52 -1.19 11.21 13.11
C LEU A 52 -0.87 12.70 13.34
N ILE A 53 -1.73 13.62 12.86
CA ILE A 53 -1.57 15.06 13.13
C ILE A 53 -1.54 15.32 14.63
N ASN A 54 -2.52 14.77 15.37
CA ASN A 54 -2.64 15.02 16.80
C ASN A 54 -1.50 14.41 17.62
N HIS A 55 -1.07 13.20 17.25
CA HIS A 55 -0.06 12.45 17.99
C HIS A 55 1.32 13.10 17.90
N PHE A 56 1.67 13.62 16.72
CA PHE A 56 3.00 14.14 16.47
C PHE A 56 3.09 15.68 16.42
N LYS A 57 2.01 16.40 16.76
CA LYS A 57 1.98 17.88 16.75
C LYS A 57 3.10 18.55 17.56
N SER A 58 3.63 17.87 18.58
CA SER A 58 4.70 18.41 19.44
C SER A 58 6.11 18.12 18.93
N CYS A 59 6.26 17.33 17.88
CA CYS A 59 7.57 16.95 17.35
C CYS A 59 8.24 18.11 16.60
N GLY A 60 7.48 18.90 15.85
CA GLY A 60 7.98 20.07 15.12
C GLY A 60 6.85 20.77 14.38
N ASP A 61 7.19 21.66 13.45
CA ASP A 61 6.20 22.31 12.60
C ASP A 61 5.76 21.34 11.51
N LEU A 62 4.54 20.83 11.64
CA LEU A 62 3.96 19.88 10.69
C LEU A 62 3.77 20.53 9.31
N ILE A 63 4.37 19.94 8.29
CA ILE A 63 4.22 20.35 6.88
C ILE A 63 3.05 19.61 6.25
N SER A 64 3.06 18.28 6.35
CA SER A 64 2.05 17.42 5.74
C SER A 64 2.04 16.03 6.38
N VAL A 65 0.86 15.40 6.34
CA VAL A 65 0.67 13.98 6.57
C VAL A 65 0.19 13.36 5.27
N GLU A 66 0.96 12.40 4.76
CA GLU A 66 0.65 11.59 3.59
C GLU A 66 0.23 10.21 4.09
N VAL A 67 -1.07 9.90 4.03
CA VAL A 67 -1.59 8.57 4.37
C VAL A 67 -1.71 7.75 3.08
N PRO A 68 -1.40 6.44 3.11
CA PRO A 68 -1.63 5.55 2.00
C PRO A 68 -2.99 5.70 1.38
N THR A 69 -3.01 5.71 0.06
CA THR A 69 -4.24 5.75 -0.72
C THR A 69 -4.78 4.35 -0.99
N ASP A 70 -3.90 3.35 -1.00
CA ASP A 70 -4.26 1.95 -1.15
C ASP A 70 -3.71 1.18 0.05
N PRO A 71 -4.47 1.09 1.15
CA PRO A 71 -3.97 0.50 2.39
C PRO A 71 -3.69 -0.99 2.23
N ILE A 72 -4.18 -1.67 1.19
CA ILE A 72 -3.83 -3.08 0.88
C ILE A 72 -2.38 -3.18 0.40
N LEU A 73 -1.89 -2.19 -0.35
CA LEU A 73 -0.54 -2.17 -0.91
C LEU A 73 0.47 -1.38 -0.07
N GLU A 74 -0.02 -0.43 0.72
CA GLU A 74 0.78 0.60 1.37
C GLU A 74 0.46 0.65 2.87
N SER A 75 1.41 0.23 3.71
CA SER A 75 1.26 0.21 5.17
C SER A 75 1.94 1.40 5.87
N ARG A 76 2.49 2.36 5.11
CA ARG A 76 3.29 3.48 5.62
C ARG A 76 2.62 4.81 5.36
N ALA A 77 2.23 5.49 6.44
CA ALA A 77 1.98 6.92 6.38
C ALA A 77 3.30 7.67 6.52
N PHE A 78 3.43 8.82 5.88
CA PHE A 78 4.56 9.71 6.06
C PHE A 78 4.13 10.98 6.73
N VAL A 79 4.95 11.42 7.68
CA VAL A 79 4.77 12.71 8.33
C VAL A 79 6.01 13.58 8.11
N ASN A 80 5.77 14.78 7.59
CA ASN A 80 6.80 15.73 7.20
C ASN A 80 6.80 16.92 8.16
N TYR A 81 7.98 17.30 8.65
CA TYR A 81 8.20 18.41 9.60
C TYR A 81 9.25 19.38 9.10
N HIS A 82 9.17 20.61 9.60
CA HIS A 82 10.33 21.44 9.87
C HIS A 82 10.72 21.35 11.35
N GLY A 83 12.02 21.37 11.65
CA GLY A 83 12.49 21.58 13.01
C GLY A 83 13.77 20.82 13.35
N HIS A 84 14.68 21.53 14.03
CA HIS A 84 16.00 21.05 14.45
C HIS A 84 15.98 19.77 15.31
N LEU A 85 14.86 19.47 16.00
CA LEU A 85 14.70 18.29 16.87
C LEU A 85 13.52 17.40 16.48
N ALA A 86 12.92 17.63 15.31
CA ALA A 86 11.70 16.93 14.91
C ALA A 86 11.93 15.43 14.74
N LYS A 87 13.11 15.04 14.26
CA LYS A 87 13.50 13.65 14.10
C LYS A 87 13.57 12.92 15.43
N GLU A 88 14.31 13.46 16.40
CA GLU A 88 14.56 12.85 17.70
C GLU A 88 13.25 12.70 18.47
N ARG A 89 12.44 13.75 18.50
CA ARG A 89 11.13 13.75 19.18
C ARG A 89 10.16 12.76 18.54
N ALA A 90 10.13 12.67 17.21
CA ALA A 90 9.26 11.72 16.54
C ALA A 90 9.69 10.26 16.81
N LEU A 91 10.99 9.98 16.81
CA LEU A 91 11.51 8.63 17.10
C LEU A 91 11.27 8.20 18.55
N GLN A 92 11.21 9.13 19.51
CA GLN A 92 10.81 8.86 20.89
C GLN A 92 9.36 8.36 21.00
N LEU A 93 8.51 8.65 20.03
CA LEU A 93 7.13 8.17 19.97
C LEU A 93 7.01 6.76 19.34
N ASN A 94 8.12 6.11 18.96
CA ASN A 94 8.07 4.73 18.50
C ASN A 94 7.57 3.79 19.63
N GLY A 95 6.56 2.98 19.34
CA GLY A 95 5.89 2.08 20.28
C GLY A 95 4.81 2.73 21.15
N SER A 96 4.58 4.05 21.02
CA SER A 96 3.51 4.73 21.73
C SER A 96 2.13 4.39 21.16
N ASP A 97 1.12 4.47 22.01
CA ASP A 97 -0.26 4.19 21.63
C ASP A 97 -0.88 5.39 20.90
N ILE A 98 -1.47 5.13 19.74
CA ILE A 98 -2.30 6.07 18.98
C ILE A 98 -3.71 5.46 18.97
N GLY A 99 -4.59 5.94 19.85
CA GLY A 99 -5.91 5.34 20.01
C GLY A 99 -5.82 3.87 20.44
N ASN A 100 -6.17 2.96 19.53
CA ASN A 100 -6.19 1.51 19.76
C ASN A 100 -5.04 0.74 19.07
N TRP A 101 -4.02 1.43 18.55
CA TRP A 101 -2.90 0.80 17.86
C TRP A 101 -1.55 1.38 18.29
N LYS A 102 -0.45 0.65 18.04
CA LYS A 102 0.90 1.06 18.41
C LYS A 102 1.65 1.63 17.21
N ALA A 103 2.19 2.84 17.38
CA ALA A 103 2.95 3.53 16.34
C ALA A 103 4.31 2.87 16.10
N LEU A 104 4.58 2.46 14.87
CA LEU A 104 5.91 2.05 14.43
C LEU A 104 6.57 3.19 13.65
N VAL A 105 7.42 3.95 14.31
CA VAL A 105 8.02 5.17 13.76
C VAL A 105 9.45 4.91 13.31
N LYS A 106 9.73 5.23 12.04
CA LYS A 106 11.07 5.12 11.45
C LYS A 106 11.42 6.43 10.75
N PHE A 107 12.70 6.76 10.73
CA PHE A 107 13.20 7.88 9.93
C PHE A 107 13.19 7.50 8.44
N ALA A 108 12.66 8.37 7.57
CA ALA A 108 12.44 8.06 6.16
C ALA A 108 12.78 9.28 5.27
N PRO A 109 14.08 9.56 5.02
CA PRO A 109 14.50 10.69 4.18
C PRO A 109 13.87 10.62 2.79
N ARG A 110 13.28 11.73 2.32
CA ARG A 110 12.65 11.78 0.99
C ARG A 110 13.62 11.48 -0.14
N GLU A 111 14.88 11.88 0.02
CA GLU A 111 15.97 11.69 -0.95
C GLU A 111 16.43 10.22 -1.04
N GLU A 112 16.16 9.41 -0.02
CA GLU A 112 16.55 8.00 0.06
C GLU A 112 15.39 7.05 -0.27
N ASP A 113 14.18 7.57 -0.50
CA ASP A 113 12.93 6.79 -0.64
C ASP A 113 12.72 6.18 -2.04
N LEU A 114 13.74 6.19 -2.88
CA LEU A 114 13.65 5.61 -4.23
C LEU A 114 13.38 4.10 -4.18
N ASP A 115 13.95 3.40 -3.19
CA ASP A 115 13.75 1.96 -3.00
C ASP A 115 12.28 1.62 -2.73
N TYR A 116 11.66 2.36 -1.82
CA TYR A 116 10.25 2.18 -1.48
C TYR A 116 9.34 2.48 -2.67
N GLN A 117 9.57 3.59 -3.37
CA GLN A 117 8.74 3.98 -4.51
C GLN A 117 8.84 3.00 -5.68
N VAL A 118 10.03 2.45 -5.93
CA VAL A 118 10.23 1.40 -6.93
C VAL A 118 9.55 0.10 -6.51
N SER A 119 9.68 -0.29 -5.24
CA SER A 119 8.99 -1.46 -4.67
C SER A 119 7.48 -1.35 -4.79
N LEU A 120 6.91 -0.21 -4.41
CA LEU A 120 5.48 0.06 -4.53
C LEU A 120 5.00 0.02 -5.97
N ARG A 121 5.73 0.68 -6.89
CA ARG A 121 5.34 0.70 -8.31
C ARG A 121 5.31 -0.72 -8.88
N TYR A 122 6.31 -1.53 -8.55
CA TYR A 122 6.36 -2.92 -9.00
C TYR A 122 5.26 -3.77 -8.37
N HIS A 123 5.03 -3.61 -7.06
CA HIS A 123 3.94 -4.29 -6.36
C HIS A 123 2.56 -3.96 -6.97
N ARG A 124 2.33 -2.67 -7.27
CA ARG A 124 1.12 -2.20 -7.95
C ARG A 124 0.99 -2.78 -9.35
N SER A 125 2.09 -2.94 -10.09
CA SER A 125 2.10 -3.62 -11.39
C SER A 125 1.64 -5.07 -11.27
N LEU A 126 2.20 -5.84 -10.33
CA LEU A 126 1.84 -7.25 -10.13
C LEU A 126 0.36 -7.43 -9.79
N TYR A 127 -0.17 -6.56 -8.92
CA TYR A 127 -1.60 -6.58 -8.61
C TYR A 127 -2.46 -6.14 -9.80
N SER A 128 -2.01 -5.16 -10.59
CA SER A 128 -2.71 -4.74 -11.80
C SER A 128 -2.76 -5.88 -12.82
N ASP A 129 -1.67 -6.61 -13.00
CA ASP A 129 -1.63 -7.78 -13.89
C ASP A 129 -2.63 -8.84 -13.43
N LEU A 130 -2.68 -9.13 -12.12
CA LEU A 130 -3.62 -10.10 -11.55
C LEU A 130 -5.08 -9.64 -11.63
N ALA A 131 -5.37 -8.35 -11.38
CA ALA A 131 -6.70 -7.78 -11.51
C ALA A 131 -7.26 -7.90 -12.93
N ASN A 132 -6.37 -7.80 -13.92
CA ASN A 132 -6.72 -7.87 -15.34
C ASN A 132 -6.61 -9.30 -15.92
N ASP A 133 -6.20 -10.28 -15.12
CA ASP A 133 -6.19 -11.68 -15.54
C ASP A 133 -7.62 -12.21 -15.57
N LYS A 134 -8.12 -12.39 -16.80
CA LYS A 134 -9.49 -12.83 -17.09
C LYS A 134 -9.85 -14.18 -16.46
N ARG A 135 -8.85 -14.98 -16.09
CA ARG A 135 -9.08 -16.27 -15.41
C ARG A 135 -9.75 -16.10 -14.05
N PHE A 136 -9.72 -14.91 -13.45
CA PHE A 136 -10.22 -14.66 -12.10
C PHE A 136 -11.40 -13.67 -12.02
N TRP A 137 -12.04 -13.37 -13.14
CA TRP A 137 -13.07 -12.33 -13.20
C TRP A 137 -14.43 -12.77 -12.65
N TYR A 138 -14.79 -14.03 -12.89
CA TYR A 138 -16.08 -14.59 -12.49
C TYR A 138 -15.81 -15.83 -11.65
N GLY A 139 -16.30 -15.87 -10.42
CA GLY A 139 -16.02 -16.97 -9.53
C GLY A 139 -16.97 -17.09 -8.35
N ILE A 140 -17.05 -18.32 -7.84
CA ILE A 140 -17.85 -18.68 -6.68
C ILE A 140 -16.98 -19.33 -5.60
N ALA A 141 -17.37 -19.14 -4.35
CA ALA A 141 -16.90 -19.91 -3.22
C ALA A 141 -17.87 -21.06 -2.99
N VAL A 142 -17.35 -22.27 -2.85
CA VAL A 142 -18.10 -23.48 -2.53
C VAL A 142 -17.73 -23.92 -1.12
N LEU A 143 -18.72 -24.16 -0.28
CA LEU A 143 -18.57 -24.61 1.10
C LEU A 143 -19.45 -25.84 1.36
N GLY A 144 -19.20 -26.54 2.46
CA GLY A 144 -20.07 -27.62 2.95
C GLY A 144 -19.89 -28.96 2.24
N TYR A 145 -18.82 -29.13 1.47
CA TYR A 145 -18.35 -30.44 0.99
C TYR A 145 -17.47 -31.12 2.06
N ASP A 146 -17.08 -32.37 1.83
CA ASP A 146 -16.17 -33.09 2.71
C ASP A 146 -14.73 -32.55 2.60
N THR A 147 -14.33 -31.74 3.57
CA THR A 147 -13.00 -31.13 3.66
C THR A 147 -11.93 -32.09 4.19
N SER A 148 -12.30 -33.30 4.60
CA SER A 148 -11.34 -34.35 4.97
C SER A 148 -10.64 -34.99 3.77
N LEU A 149 -11.19 -34.79 2.56
CA LEU A 149 -10.65 -35.31 1.32
C LEU A 149 -9.35 -34.59 0.92
N PRO A 150 -8.42 -35.31 0.25
CA PRO A 150 -7.25 -34.69 -0.38
C PRO A 150 -7.61 -33.58 -1.38
N GLU A 151 -6.78 -32.55 -1.45
CA GLU A 151 -7.01 -31.36 -2.30
C GLU A 151 -7.26 -31.72 -3.77
N ASP A 152 -6.51 -32.67 -4.32
CA ASP A 152 -6.66 -33.15 -5.70
C ASP A 152 -8.01 -33.83 -5.94
N GLN A 153 -8.49 -34.60 -4.96
CA GLN A 153 -9.82 -35.22 -5.02
C GLN A 153 -10.92 -34.17 -4.94
N VAL A 154 -10.82 -33.21 -4.01
CA VAL A 154 -11.77 -32.09 -3.90
C VAL A 154 -11.83 -31.33 -5.22
N LYS A 155 -10.67 -30.99 -5.80
CA LYS A 155 -10.60 -30.32 -7.11
C LYS A 155 -11.27 -31.13 -8.20
N SER A 156 -10.98 -32.43 -8.29
CA SER A 156 -11.56 -33.29 -9.33
C SER A 156 -13.09 -33.35 -9.22
N ILE A 157 -13.60 -33.63 -8.02
CA ILE A 157 -15.03 -33.80 -7.76
C ILE A 157 -15.78 -32.49 -8.05
N LEU A 158 -15.27 -31.37 -7.55
CA LEU A 158 -15.93 -30.08 -7.78
C LEU A 158 -15.82 -29.65 -9.25
N THR A 159 -14.69 -29.88 -9.91
CA THR A 159 -14.55 -29.61 -11.35
C THR A 159 -15.58 -30.40 -12.17
N GLU A 160 -15.77 -31.69 -11.86
CA GLU A 160 -16.78 -32.53 -12.51
C GLU A 160 -18.19 -32.00 -12.25
N HIS A 161 -18.53 -31.71 -10.98
CA HIS A 161 -19.86 -31.21 -10.59
C HIS A 161 -20.25 -29.90 -11.30
N PHE A 162 -19.30 -28.98 -11.45
CA PHE A 162 -19.53 -27.69 -12.08
C PHE A 162 -19.20 -27.66 -13.59
N SER A 163 -18.78 -28.77 -14.18
CA SER A 163 -18.36 -28.85 -15.59
C SER A 163 -19.47 -28.49 -16.59
N SER A 164 -20.73 -28.70 -16.22
CA SER A 164 -21.91 -28.37 -17.03
C SER A 164 -22.26 -26.88 -17.01
N CYS A 165 -21.73 -26.11 -16.03
CA CYS A 165 -22.02 -24.68 -15.89
C CYS A 165 -21.24 -23.84 -16.90
N GLY A 166 -20.08 -24.29 -17.33
CA GLY A 166 -19.25 -23.58 -18.30
C GLY A 166 -17.78 -23.94 -18.22
N VAL A 167 -16.94 -23.12 -18.86
CA VAL A 167 -15.49 -23.36 -18.90
C VAL A 167 -14.85 -22.87 -17.60
N ILE A 168 -14.41 -23.82 -16.77
CA ILE A 168 -13.66 -23.55 -15.54
C ILE A 168 -12.24 -23.12 -15.89
N THR A 169 -11.83 -21.95 -15.40
CA THR A 169 -10.50 -21.35 -15.67
C THR A 169 -9.50 -21.61 -14.56
N HIS A 170 -9.96 -21.74 -13.32
CA HIS A 170 -9.12 -21.93 -12.16
C HIS A 170 -9.91 -22.54 -10.99
N VAL A 171 -9.27 -23.40 -10.20
CA VAL A 171 -9.82 -23.99 -8.98
C VAL A 171 -8.79 -23.92 -7.86
N PHE A 172 -9.15 -23.26 -6.76
CA PHE A 172 -8.32 -23.10 -5.59
C PHE A 172 -9.02 -23.63 -4.35
N VAL A 173 -8.42 -24.63 -3.69
CA VAL A 173 -8.96 -25.20 -2.45
C VAL A 173 -8.28 -24.52 -1.27
N CYS A 174 -9.04 -23.75 -0.50
CA CYS A 174 -8.56 -23.11 0.72
C CYS A 174 -8.88 -24.01 1.92
N THR A 175 -7.93 -24.85 2.32
CA THR A 175 -8.12 -25.76 3.46
C THR A 175 -8.37 -25.05 4.78
N PRO A 176 -7.73 -23.89 5.12
CA PRO A 176 -8.01 -23.21 6.38
C PRO A 176 -9.42 -22.59 6.45
N ASP A 177 -9.97 -22.17 5.31
CA ASP A 177 -11.28 -21.52 5.23
C ASP A 177 -12.41 -22.51 4.91
N GLU A 178 -12.08 -23.82 4.82
CA GLU A 178 -13.02 -24.89 4.48
C GLU A 178 -13.85 -24.59 3.22
N CYS A 179 -13.23 -23.91 2.24
CA CYS A 179 -13.88 -23.45 1.03
C CYS A 179 -13.05 -23.72 -0.22
N THR A 180 -13.72 -23.83 -1.36
CA THR A 180 -13.08 -23.92 -2.67
C THR A 180 -13.57 -22.80 -3.57
N ASN A 181 -12.63 -22.05 -4.14
CA ASN A 181 -12.89 -21.02 -5.12
C ASN A 181 -12.84 -21.63 -6.52
N ILE A 182 -13.91 -21.44 -7.29
CA ILE A 182 -14.01 -21.92 -8.67
C ILE A 182 -14.25 -20.70 -9.56
N TYR A 183 -13.44 -20.55 -10.59
CA TYR A 183 -13.55 -19.45 -11.54
C TYR A 183 -13.98 -19.95 -12.91
N PHE A 184 -14.72 -19.10 -13.62
CA PHE A 184 -15.29 -19.38 -14.93
C PHE A 184 -14.87 -18.35 -15.96
N SER A 185 -14.93 -18.75 -17.23
CA SER A 185 -14.53 -17.90 -18.36
C SER A 185 -15.50 -16.74 -18.64
N LYS A 186 -16.77 -16.88 -18.23
CA LYS A 186 -17.86 -15.94 -18.53
C LYS A 186 -18.75 -15.71 -17.30
N LYS A 187 -19.48 -14.60 -17.32
CA LYS A 187 -20.42 -14.22 -16.26
C LYS A 187 -21.63 -15.15 -16.20
N GLU A 188 -22.11 -15.62 -17.36
CA GLU A 188 -23.28 -16.52 -17.43
C GLU A 188 -22.97 -17.90 -16.84
N ASP A 189 -21.71 -18.35 -16.98
CA ASP A 189 -21.22 -19.60 -16.40
C ASP A 189 -21.20 -19.53 -14.86
N GLU A 190 -20.76 -18.39 -14.30
CA GLU A 190 -20.82 -18.11 -12.86
C GLU A 190 -22.26 -18.10 -12.33
N ALA A 191 -23.19 -17.46 -13.06
CA ALA A 191 -24.60 -17.46 -12.69
C ALA A 191 -25.19 -18.89 -12.69
N SER A 192 -24.85 -19.69 -13.71
CA SER A 192 -25.27 -21.10 -13.79
C SER A 192 -24.72 -21.93 -12.63
N ALA A 193 -23.49 -21.66 -12.19
CA ALA A 193 -22.90 -22.32 -11.03
C ALA A 193 -23.56 -21.88 -9.71
N MET A 194 -24.03 -20.64 -9.60
CA MET A 194 -24.82 -20.17 -8.45
C MET A 194 -26.18 -20.86 -8.34
N ASP A 195 -26.80 -21.27 -9.46
CA ASP A 195 -28.05 -22.04 -9.45
C ASP A 195 -27.90 -23.43 -8.83
N LEU A 196 -26.67 -23.95 -8.72
CA LEU A 196 -26.36 -25.21 -8.04
C LEU A 196 -26.23 -25.07 -6.51
N ASN A 197 -26.53 -23.90 -5.94
CA ASN A 197 -26.54 -23.71 -4.50
C ASN A 197 -27.49 -24.71 -3.81
N GLY A 198 -26.99 -25.42 -2.80
CA GLY A 198 -27.76 -26.44 -2.08
C GLY A 198 -27.85 -27.79 -2.78
N SER A 199 -27.18 -27.98 -3.92
CA SER A 199 -27.00 -29.31 -4.53
C SER A 199 -26.09 -30.21 -3.66
N LYS A 200 -25.95 -31.49 -4.04
CA LYS A 200 -25.14 -32.45 -3.29
C LYS A 200 -23.89 -32.86 -4.06
N VAL A 201 -22.77 -32.89 -3.35
CA VAL A 201 -21.47 -33.39 -3.82
C VAL A 201 -20.98 -34.45 -2.83
N GLY A 202 -20.76 -35.68 -3.30
CA GLY A 202 -20.37 -36.80 -2.42
C GLY A 202 -21.36 -37.10 -1.29
N GLY A 203 -22.64 -36.73 -1.47
CA GLY A 203 -23.68 -36.85 -0.44
C GLY A 203 -23.80 -35.64 0.51
N PHE A 204 -22.85 -34.71 0.47
CA PHE A 204 -22.84 -33.49 1.28
C PHE A 204 -23.54 -32.35 0.55
N LYS A 205 -24.39 -31.60 1.27
CA LYS A 205 -25.08 -30.44 0.70
C LYS A 205 -24.12 -29.25 0.64
N ILE A 206 -23.82 -28.77 -0.55
CA ILE A 206 -22.92 -27.64 -0.75
C ILE A 206 -23.66 -26.30 -0.65
N THR A 207 -22.93 -25.26 -0.27
CA THR A 207 -23.37 -23.85 -0.34
C THR A 207 -22.47 -23.12 -1.33
N THR A 208 -23.05 -22.35 -2.23
CA THR A 208 -22.32 -21.49 -3.17
C THR A 208 -22.57 -20.01 -2.86
N MET A 209 -21.51 -19.21 -2.98
CA MET A 209 -21.54 -17.76 -2.76
C MET A 209 -20.71 -17.07 -3.85
N LEU A 210 -21.08 -15.86 -4.25
CA LEU A 210 -20.26 -15.07 -5.17
C LEU A 210 -18.93 -14.70 -4.51
N LEU A 211 -17.83 -14.81 -5.27
CA LEU A 211 -16.53 -14.35 -4.82
C LEU A 211 -16.38 -12.85 -5.01
N ALA A 212 -15.65 -12.23 -4.09
CA ALA A 212 -15.04 -10.93 -4.32
C ALA A 212 -13.91 -11.11 -5.36
N THR A 213 -14.16 -10.63 -6.58
CA THR A 213 -13.19 -10.57 -7.69
C THR A 213 -12.83 -9.12 -7.96
N ALA A 214 -11.83 -8.87 -8.81
CA ALA A 214 -11.50 -7.51 -9.22
C ALA A 214 -12.64 -6.81 -9.98
N ILE A 215 -13.62 -7.56 -10.51
CA ILE A 215 -14.81 -7.03 -11.17
C ILE A 215 -15.96 -6.82 -10.20
N SER A 216 -16.27 -7.83 -9.37
CA SER A 216 -17.42 -7.76 -8.45
C SER A 216 -17.13 -6.89 -7.22
N ASN A 217 -15.87 -6.80 -6.82
CA ASN A 217 -15.40 -5.97 -5.73
C ASN A 217 -14.15 -5.17 -6.14
N PRO A 218 -14.32 -4.13 -6.99
CA PRO A 218 -13.21 -3.32 -7.46
C PRO A 218 -12.53 -2.60 -6.30
N ARG A 219 -11.29 -2.18 -6.52
CA ARG A 219 -10.56 -1.37 -5.54
C ARG A 219 -11.31 -0.08 -5.25
N LEU A 220 -11.35 0.28 -3.97
CA LEU A 220 -11.82 1.58 -3.52
C LEU A 220 -10.95 2.68 -4.12
N ALA A 221 -11.58 3.71 -4.67
CA ALA A 221 -10.86 4.87 -5.15
C ALA A 221 -10.29 5.67 -3.95
N PRO A 222 -9.28 6.52 -4.17
CA PRO A 222 -8.77 7.43 -3.15
C PRO A 222 -9.91 8.22 -2.47
N GLY A 223 -10.15 7.96 -1.18
CA GLY A 223 -11.18 8.66 -0.39
C GLY A 223 -12.55 8.00 -0.38
N ASP A 224 -12.75 6.87 -1.06
CA ASP A 224 -13.96 6.07 -0.88
C ASP A 224 -13.94 5.44 0.52
N GLU A 225 -15.06 5.55 1.24
CA GLU A 225 -15.22 4.84 2.51
C GLU A 225 -15.35 3.33 2.25
N PRO A 226 -14.62 2.48 3.00
CA PRO A 226 -14.86 1.04 2.95
C PRO A 226 -16.32 0.76 3.30
N THR A 227 -17.09 0.31 2.31
CA THR A 227 -18.45 -0.11 2.55
C THR A 227 -18.46 -1.38 3.40
N VAL A 228 -19.46 -1.51 4.27
CA VAL A 228 -19.69 -2.74 5.02
C VAL A 228 -19.79 -3.90 4.03
N GLY A 229 -18.89 -4.88 4.13
CA GLY A 229 -18.80 -6.03 3.22
C GLY A 229 -17.65 -5.99 2.20
N TYR A 230 -16.81 -4.94 2.19
CA TYR A 230 -15.60 -4.94 1.37
C TYR A 230 -14.60 -6.01 1.82
N SER A 231 -14.22 -6.90 0.90
CA SER A 231 -13.24 -7.97 1.11
C SER A 231 -12.13 -7.91 0.06
N ILE A 232 -10.87 -8.08 0.46
CA ILE A 232 -9.76 -8.16 -0.52
C ILE A 232 -10.09 -9.28 -1.52
N PRO A 233 -10.08 -9.02 -2.84
CA PRO A 233 -10.45 -10.05 -3.81
C PRO A 233 -9.59 -11.32 -3.66
N ALA A 234 -10.25 -12.47 -3.74
CA ALA A 234 -9.65 -13.77 -3.40
C ALA A 234 -8.33 -14.10 -4.13
N PRO A 235 -8.14 -13.77 -5.43
CA PRO A 235 -6.87 -14.01 -6.10
C PRO A 235 -5.68 -13.30 -5.42
N PHE A 236 -5.88 -12.11 -4.85
CA PHE A 236 -4.80 -11.39 -4.17
C PHE A 236 -4.36 -12.09 -2.88
N LEU A 237 -5.29 -12.77 -2.20
CA LEU A 237 -4.99 -13.58 -1.03
C LEU A 237 -4.29 -14.88 -1.41
N GLU A 238 -4.82 -15.58 -2.43
CA GLU A 238 -4.25 -16.82 -2.97
C GLU A 238 -2.78 -16.61 -3.42
N PHE A 239 -2.54 -15.59 -4.25
CA PHE A 239 -1.22 -15.33 -4.83
C PHE A 239 -0.34 -14.41 -3.97
N ALA A 240 -0.75 -14.06 -2.75
CA ALA A 240 -0.02 -13.12 -1.89
C ALA A 240 1.46 -13.53 -1.69
N ARG A 241 1.71 -14.82 -1.46
CA ARG A 241 3.07 -15.35 -1.28
C ARG A 241 3.93 -15.21 -2.54
N GLU A 242 3.37 -15.55 -3.70
CA GLU A 242 4.06 -15.44 -4.98
C GLU A 242 4.35 -13.98 -5.34
N ILE A 243 3.37 -13.09 -5.14
CA ILE A 243 3.51 -11.66 -5.39
C ILE A 243 4.61 -11.06 -4.50
N ASN A 244 4.59 -11.37 -3.19
CA ASN A 244 5.62 -10.91 -2.27
C ASN A 244 7.01 -11.42 -2.68
N LYS A 245 7.13 -12.69 -3.07
CA LYS A 245 8.39 -13.25 -3.57
C LYS A 245 8.89 -12.53 -4.82
N LYS A 246 8.04 -12.35 -5.84
CA LYS A 246 8.39 -11.62 -7.07
C LYS A 246 8.88 -10.21 -6.75
N ARG A 247 8.21 -9.52 -5.83
CA ARG A 247 8.61 -8.18 -5.38
C ARG A 247 9.99 -8.20 -4.72
N ASP A 248 10.23 -9.14 -3.82
CA ASP A 248 11.48 -9.21 -3.08
C ASP A 248 12.67 -9.57 -3.99
N ASP A 249 12.46 -10.49 -4.95
CA ASP A 249 13.44 -10.85 -5.99
C ASP A 249 13.77 -9.62 -6.87
N TYR A 250 12.75 -8.94 -7.40
CA TYR A 250 12.90 -7.71 -8.19
C TYR A 250 13.67 -6.62 -7.43
N MET A 251 13.32 -6.38 -6.17
CA MET A 251 13.96 -5.36 -5.36
C MET A 251 15.41 -5.71 -5.05
N THR A 252 15.74 -6.99 -4.90
CA THR A 252 17.12 -7.45 -4.71
C THR A 252 17.97 -7.09 -5.93
N GLU A 253 17.50 -7.42 -7.13
CA GLU A 253 18.20 -7.07 -8.38
C GLU A 253 18.31 -5.55 -8.57
N TRP A 254 17.22 -4.84 -8.33
CA TRP A 254 17.17 -3.39 -8.47
C TRP A 254 18.18 -2.69 -7.55
N ARG A 255 18.27 -3.12 -6.28
CA ARG A 255 19.24 -2.57 -5.30
C ARG A 255 20.68 -2.80 -5.74
N VAL A 256 20.99 -3.99 -6.29
CA VAL A 256 22.32 -4.29 -6.83
C VAL A 256 22.65 -3.36 -8.00
N LYS A 257 21.71 -3.18 -8.94
CA LYS A 257 21.88 -2.27 -10.08
C LYS A 257 22.08 -0.82 -9.62
N ALA A 258 21.21 -0.32 -8.74
CA ALA A 258 21.31 1.03 -8.21
C ALA A 258 22.65 1.30 -7.51
N ARG A 259 23.16 0.32 -6.73
CA ARG A 259 24.49 0.43 -6.10
C ARG A 259 25.61 0.54 -7.14
N ARG A 260 25.57 -0.27 -8.21
CA ARG A 260 26.56 -0.22 -9.30
C ARG A 260 26.54 1.15 -10.01
N GLU A 261 25.36 1.67 -10.31
CA GLU A 261 25.18 2.96 -10.96
C GLU A 261 25.72 4.12 -10.10
N ARG A 262 25.48 4.11 -8.78
CA ARG A 262 26.03 5.10 -7.85
C ARG A 262 27.56 5.08 -7.85
N VAL A 263 28.19 3.90 -7.84
CA VAL A 263 29.65 3.76 -7.89
C VAL A 263 30.22 4.30 -9.20
N ILE A 264 29.58 4.00 -10.33
CA ILE A 264 30.00 4.52 -11.65
C ILE A 264 29.89 6.04 -11.68
N LYS A 265 28.78 6.60 -11.18
CA LYS A 265 28.55 8.05 -11.12
C LYS A 265 29.61 8.74 -10.26
N ALA A 266 29.89 8.23 -9.07
CA ALA A 266 30.92 8.77 -8.17
C ALA A 266 32.32 8.78 -8.80
N ARG A 267 32.69 7.70 -9.52
CA ARG A 267 33.98 7.64 -10.23
C ARG A 267 34.08 8.68 -11.35
N ARG A 268 33.00 8.91 -12.11
CA ARG A 268 32.95 9.95 -13.15
C ARG A 268 33.10 11.35 -12.57
N GLU A 269 32.42 11.63 -11.45
CA GLU A 269 32.51 12.92 -10.75
C GLU A 269 33.91 13.18 -10.18
N GLN A 270 34.57 12.14 -9.64
CA GLN A 270 35.96 12.24 -9.18
C GLN A 270 36.94 12.51 -10.34
N ALA A 271 36.76 11.81 -11.47
CA ALA A 271 37.59 12.03 -12.65
C ALA A 271 37.41 13.44 -13.24
N PHE A 272 36.19 13.97 -13.24
CA PHE A 272 35.91 15.34 -13.69
C PHE A 272 36.50 16.42 -12.77
N LYS A 273 36.50 16.19 -11.45
CA LYS A 273 37.11 17.13 -10.49
C LYS A 273 38.65 17.10 -10.49
N ALA A 274 39.25 16.07 -11.06
CA ALA A 274 40.70 15.91 -11.16
C ALA A 274 41.28 16.43 -12.48
N SER A 275 40.44 16.87 -13.42
CA SER A 275 40.80 17.50 -14.69
C SER A 275 40.60 19.01 -14.66
#